data_AF-X0Y212-F1
#
_entry.id   AF-X0Y212-F1
#
_cell.length_a   1.000
_cell.length_b   1.000
_cell.length_c   1.000
_cell.angle_alpha   90.00
_cell.angle_beta   90.00
_cell.angle_gamma   90.00
#
_symmetry.space_group_name_H-M   'P 1'
#
loop_
_entity.id
_entity.type
_entity.pdbx_description
1 polymer ?
#
loop_
_entity_poly.entity_id
_entity_poly.type
_entity_poly.pdbx_seq_one_letter_code
_entity_poly.pdbx_strand_id
1 'polypeptide(L)' 'MAKKKFEIIIRGRTVIELDEKVIDAVDDEWRAQMYNLHTPEEIAGHIAYNLVLHKIRLTMVDGWANQDDSYAEVLEEE' A
#
# COMPACT_ATOMS: atom_id res chain seq x y z
N MET A 1 -4.20 0.51 34.96
CA MET A 1 -3.35 1.56 34.35
C MET A 1 -4.25 2.59 33.68
N ALA A 2 -4.05 3.87 33.95
CA ALA A 2 -4.83 4.95 33.34
C ALA A 2 -4.38 5.21 31.90
N LYS A 3 -5.30 5.20 30.94
CA LYS A 3 -5.04 5.46 29.52
C LYS A 3 -5.16 6.96 29.23
N LYS A 4 -4.39 7.45 28.25
CA LYS A 4 -4.53 8.80 27.68
C LYS A 4 -5.22 8.75 26.32
N LYS A 5 -5.73 9.90 25.89
CA LYS A 5 -6.34 10.11 24.58
C LYS A 5 -5.49 11.05 23.73
N PHE A 6 -5.56 10.81 22.44
CA PHE A 6 -4.91 11.57 21.38
C PHE A 6 -5.94 11.92 20.32
N GLU A 7 -5.72 13.04 19.65
CA GLU A 7 -6.42 13.41 18.43
C GLU A 7 -5.39 13.31 17.31
N ILE A 8 -5.70 12.55 16.27
CA ILE A 8 -4.80 12.31 15.14
C ILE A 8 -5.55 12.73 13.89
N ILE A 9 -4.97 13.66 13.14
CA ILE A 9 -5.43 14.06 11.82
C ILE A 9 -4.25 13.87 10.88
N ILE A 10 -4.33 12.88 10.02
CA ILE A 10 -3.33 12.64 8.96
C ILE A 10 -4.02 13.02 7.66
N ARG A 11 -3.55 14.10 7.03
CA ARG A 11 -3.97 14.56 5.71
C ARG A 11 -2.72 14.62 4.86
N GLY A 12 -2.71 13.91 3.75
CA GLY A 12 -1.64 13.94 2.78
C GLY A 12 -2.21 13.55 1.43
N ARG A 13 -1.59 14.06 0.38
CA ARG A 13 -1.87 13.65 -0.99
C ARG A 13 -0.59 13.06 -1.56
N THR A 14 -0.71 11.91 -2.20
CA THR A 14 0.40 11.33 -2.94
C THR A 14 -0.06 10.90 -4.32
N VAL A 15 0.86 10.94 -5.26
CA VAL A 15 0.71 10.36 -6.58
C VAL A 15 1.72 9.23 -6.67
N ILE A 16 1.23 8.02 -6.91
CA ILE A 16 2.07 6.85 -7.13
C ILE A 16 1.83 6.31 -8.54
N GLU A 17 2.85 5.70 -9.11
CA GLU A 17 2.76 4.89 -10.31
C GLU A 17 2.96 3.42 -9.93
N LEU A 18 2.10 2.55 -10.46
CA LEU A 18 2.19 1.10 -10.28
C LEU A 18 2.20 0.42 -11.64
N ASP A 19 3.07 -0.58 -11.81
CA ASP A 19 2.99 -1.51 -12.94
C ASP A 19 1.70 -2.34 -12.82
N GLU A 20 1.05 -2.62 -13.96
CA GLU A 20 -0.17 -3.44 -14.03
C GLU A 20 0.01 -4.79 -13.30
N LYS A 21 1.22 -5.37 -13.33
CA LYS A 21 1.54 -6.62 -12.62
C LYS A 21 1.30 -6.56 -11.11
N VAL A 22 1.41 -5.39 -10.49
CA VAL A 22 1.15 -5.20 -9.06
C VAL A 22 -0.35 -5.31 -8.77
N ILE A 23 -1.18 -4.86 -9.70
CA ILE A 23 -2.64 -4.91 -9.63
C ILE A 23 -3.10 -6.34 -9.93
N ASP A 24 -2.58 -6.94 -11.01
CA ASP A 24 -2.91 -8.29 -11.46
C ASP A 24 -2.47 -9.39 -10.48
N ALA A 25 -1.51 -9.10 -9.58
CA ALA A 25 -1.09 -10.01 -8.53
C ALA A 25 -2.18 -10.26 -7.47
N VAL A 26 -3.25 -9.46 -7.45
CA VAL A 26 -4.33 -9.53 -6.46
C VAL A 26 -5.52 -10.29 -7.03
N ASP A 27 -5.47 -11.61 -6.94
CA ASP A 27 -6.58 -12.50 -7.31
C ASP A 27 -7.40 -12.98 -6.10
N ASP A 28 -8.39 -13.84 -6.34
CA ASP A 28 -9.27 -14.35 -5.27
C ASP A 28 -8.53 -15.22 -4.25
N GLU A 29 -7.49 -15.94 -4.65
CA GLU A 29 -6.68 -16.74 -3.73
C GLU A 29 -5.85 -15.84 -2.82
N TRP A 30 -5.21 -14.83 -3.39
CA TRP A 30 -4.46 -13.83 -2.64
C TRP A 30 -5.37 -13.09 -1.64
N ARG A 31 -6.57 -12.66 -2.07
CA ARG A 31 -7.55 -11.96 -1.21
C ARG A 31 -7.99 -12.80 -0.03
N ALA A 32 -8.12 -14.11 -0.21
CA ALA A 32 -8.51 -15.04 0.85
C ALA A 32 -7.43 -15.20 1.94
N GLN A 33 -6.17 -14.89 1.64
CA GLN A 33 -5.03 -15.11 2.53
C GLN A 33 -4.44 -13.80 3.10
N MET A 34 -4.53 -12.72 2.35
CA MET A 34 -3.86 -11.45 2.65
C MET A 34 -4.87 -10.38 3.04
N TYR A 35 -5.22 -9.49 2.09
CA TYR A 35 -6.08 -8.34 2.31
C TYR A 35 -7.31 -8.39 1.37
N ASN A 36 -8.44 -7.86 1.84
CA ASN A 36 -9.68 -7.84 1.06
C ASN A 36 -9.74 -6.61 0.12
N LEU A 37 -8.86 -6.58 -0.88
CA LEU A 37 -8.74 -5.51 -1.89
C LEU A 37 -9.31 -5.98 -3.23
N HIS A 38 -10.25 -5.24 -3.79
CA HIS A 38 -11.03 -5.61 -4.97
C HIS A 38 -10.84 -4.68 -6.16
N THR A 39 -10.42 -3.44 -5.94
CA THR A 39 -10.19 -2.47 -7.03
C THR A 39 -8.74 -2.02 -7.11
N PRO A 40 -8.28 -1.58 -8.29
CA PRO A 40 -6.96 -0.96 -8.45
C PRO A 40 -6.70 0.18 -7.46
N GLU A 41 -7.72 0.98 -7.15
CA GLU A 41 -7.61 2.09 -6.20
C GLU A 41 -7.40 1.63 -4.77
N GLU A 42 -8.05 0.53 -4.35
CA GLU A 42 -7.83 -0.07 -3.03
C GLU A 42 -6.41 -0.62 -2.90
N ILE A 43 -5.91 -1.26 -3.96
CA ILE A 43 -4.54 -1.76 -4.06
C ILE A 43 -3.56 -0.59 -4.00
N ALA A 44 -3.75 0.43 -4.84
CA ALA A 44 -2.92 1.62 -4.86
C ALA A 44 -2.91 2.33 -3.50
N GLY A 45 -4.05 2.43 -2.82
CA GLY A 45 -4.14 3.00 -1.48
C GLY A 45 -3.34 2.21 -0.44
N HIS A 46 -3.40 0.87 -0.49
CA HIS A 46 -2.63 0.02 0.41
C HIS A 46 -1.12 0.14 0.17
N ILE A 47 -0.70 0.12 -1.10
CA ILE A 47 0.72 0.28 -1.46
C ILE A 47 1.21 1.69 -1.09
N ALA A 48 0.48 2.75 -1.46
CA ALA A 48 0.80 4.12 -1.10
C ALA A 48 0.97 4.30 0.42
N TYR A 49 0.04 3.75 1.21
CA TYR A 49 0.11 3.81 2.67
C TYR A 49 1.44 3.24 3.20
N ASN A 50 1.86 2.08 2.70
CA ASN A 50 3.11 1.45 3.13
C ASN A 50 4.35 2.20 2.62
N LEU A 51 4.41 2.54 1.33
CA LEU A 51 5.54 3.26 0.75
C LEU A 51 5.74 4.64 1.40
N VAL A 52 4.65 5.39 1.60
CA VAL A 52 4.71 6.78 2.05
C VAL A 52 4.77 6.91 3.57
N LEU A 53 3.89 6.23 4.31
CA LEU A 53 3.82 6.40 5.76
C LEU A 53 4.77 5.45 6.51
N HIS A 54 5.03 4.25 5.98
CA HIS A 54 5.94 3.28 6.61
C HIS A 54 7.36 3.34 6.03
N LYS A 55 7.56 4.07 4.93
CA LYS A 55 8.86 4.25 4.24
C LYS A 55 9.53 2.90 3.91
N ILE A 56 8.72 1.91 3.53
CA ILE A 56 9.17 0.59 3.09
C ILE A 56 9.11 0.49 1.56
N ARG A 57 9.75 -0.53 0.99
CA ARG A 57 9.74 -0.81 -0.46
C ARG A 57 8.67 -1.85 -0.81
N LEU A 58 8.33 -2.02 -2.08
CA LEU A 58 7.27 -2.94 -2.51
C LEU A 58 7.53 -4.38 -2.05
N THR A 59 8.78 -4.83 -2.17
CA THR A 59 9.25 -6.16 -1.70
C THR A 59 9.06 -6.38 -0.19
N MET A 60 8.82 -5.32 0.57
CA MET A 60 8.61 -5.36 2.02
C MET A 60 7.14 -5.24 2.42
N VAL A 61 6.24 -5.00 1.46
CA VAL A 61 4.80 -4.98 1.69
C VAL A 61 4.30 -6.42 1.73
N ASP A 62 3.63 -6.79 2.82
CA ASP A 62 3.03 -8.11 2.99
C ASP A 62 2.10 -8.43 1.80
N GLY A 63 2.30 -9.57 1.16
CA GLY A 63 1.56 -9.96 -0.04
C GLY A 63 2.19 -9.52 -1.38
N TRP A 64 3.19 -8.64 -1.38
CA TRP A 64 3.93 -8.20 -2.59
C TRP A 64 5.44 -8.48 -2.53
N ALA A 65 5.90 -9.32 -1.62
CA ALA A 65 7.33 -9.66 -1.47
C ALA A 65 7.99 -10.26 -2.73
N ASN A 66 7.19 -10.83 -3.64
CA ASN A 66 7.64 -11.40 -4.91
C ASN A 66 7.60 -10.40 -6.08
N GLN A 67 7.18 -9.16 -5.86
CA GLN A 67 7.18 -8.09 -6.87
C GLN A 67 8.45 -7.25 -6.74
N ASP A 68 9.00 -6.80 -7.88
CA ASP A 68 10.19 -5.96 -7.87
C ASP A 68 9.87 -4.56 -7.35
N ASP A 69 10.80 -3.94 -6.60
CA ASP A 69 10.64 -2.57 -6.12
C ASP A 69 10.45 -1.57 -7.27
N SER A 70 10.95 -1.85 -8.47
CA SER A 70 10.78 -0.98 -9.64
C SER A 70 9.35 -0.93 -10.17
N TYR A 71 8.43 -1.78 -9.70
CA TYR A 71 7.03 -1.78 -10.11
C TYR A 71 6.16 -0.80 -9.32
N ALA A 72 6.74 -0.07 -8.36
CA ALA A 72 6.03 0.98 -7.65
C ALA A 72 6.94 2.19 -7.43
N GLU A 73 6.48 3.37 -7.85
CA GLU A 73 7.20 4.63 -7.67
C GLU A 73 6.29 5.68 -7.02
N VAL A 74 6.86 6.46 -6.10
CA VAL A 74 6.19 7.65 -5.55
C VAL A 74 6.64 8.86 -6.36
N LEU A 75 5.72 9.47 -7.10
CA LEU A 75 5.99 10.60 -7.98
C LEU A 75 5.89 11.94 -7.25
N GLU A 76 4.88 12.10 -6.39
CA GLU A 76 4.61 13.32 -5.62
C GLU A 76 4.13 12.98 -4.19
N GLU A 77 4.54 13.76 -3.20
CA GLU A 77 4.13 13.66 -1.79
C GLU A 77 3.91 15.09 -1.22
N GLU A 78 2.66 15.42 -0.88
CA GLU A 78 2.21 16.70 -0.27
C GLU A 78 1.62 16.52 1.13
#